data_AF-A0A143ZSN2-F1
#
_entry.id   AF-A0A143ZSN2-F1
#
_cell.length_a   1.000
_cell.length_b   1.000
_cell.length_c   1.000
_cell.angle_alpha   90.00
_cell.angle_beta   90.00
_cell.angle_gamma   90.00
#
_symmetry.space_group_name_H-M   'P 1'
#
loop_
_entity.id
_entity.type
_entity.pdbx_description
1 polymer ?
#
loop_
_entity_poly.entity_id
_entity_poly.type
_entity_poly.pdbx_seq_one_letter_code
_entity_poly.pdbx_strand_id
1 'polypeptide(L)' 'MKPKRELVRVVKSPEGEISLDLTGRKPGRGAYVCPDAGCLKTARKKRSFERTFSCQIPDEVYDRMEEEIAAHE' A
#
# COMPACT_ATOMS: atom_id res chain seq x y z
N MET A 1 16.17 -6.01 7.40
CA MET A 1 15.43 -4.73 7.33
C MET A 1 15.80 -4.09 6.00
N LYS A 2 14.86 -3.87 5.06
CA LYS A 2 15.16 -3.21 3.78
C LYS A 2 15.29 -1.69 3.99
N PRO A 3 16.20 -0.99 3.30
CA PRO A 3 16.25 0.47 3.28
C PRO A 3 14.89 1.08 2.93
N LYS A 4 14.49 2.15 3.63
CA LYS A 4 13.18 2.80 3.43
C LYS A 4 12.95 3.27 1.98
N ARG A 5 14.02 3.62 1.26
CA ARG A 5 13.97 4.01 -0.16
C ARG A 5 13.58 2.87 -1.11
N GLU A 6 13.71 1.64 -0.65
CA GLU A 6 13.32 0.45 -1.41
C GLU A 6 11.89 0.01 -1.07
N LEU A 7 11.19 0.70 -0.17
CA LEU A 7 9.83 0.34 0.22
C LEU A 7 8.81 1.10 -0.61
N VAL A 8 7.72 0.43 -0.97
CA VAL A 8 6.54 1.06 -1.56
C VAL A 8 5.68 1.62 -0.44
N ARG A 9 5.26 2.88 -0.58
CA ARG A 9 4.32 3.50 0.35
C ARG A 9 2.90 3.27 -0.14
N VAL A 10 2.02 2.80 0.73
CA VAL A 10 0.56 2.85 0.55
C VAL A 10 0.06 4.08 1.30
N VAL A 11 -0.77 4.89 0.67
CA VAL A 11 -1.28 6.14 1.25
C VAL A 11 -2.80 6.13 1.27
N LYS A 12 -3.40 6.60 2.36
CA LYS A 12 -4.79 7.02 2.43
C LYS A 12 -4.87 8.54 2.34
N SER A 13 -5.50 9.05 1.28
CA SER A 13 -5.70 10.48 1.05
C SER A 13 -6.67 11.08 2.09
N PRO A 14 -6.71 12.41 2.24
CA PRO A 14 -7.73 13.08 3.06
C PRO A 14 -9.17 12.76 2.65
N GLU A 15 -9.39 12.48 1.36
CA GLU A 15 -10.69 12.09 0.77
C GLU A 15 -11.03 10.62 1.05
N GLY A 16 -10.10 9.86 1.64
CA GLY A 16 -10.29 8.46 2.01
C GLY A 16 -9.86 7.46 0.94
N GLU A 17 -9.30 7.92 -0.19
CA GLU A 17 -8.82 7.05 -1.25
C GLU A 17 -7.50 6.39 -0.85
N ILE A 18 -7.37 5.09 -1.14
CA ILE A 18 -6.16 4.32 -0.86
C ILE A 18 -5.47 3.96 -2.17
N SER A 19 -4.19 4.30 -2.28
CA SER A 19 -3.36 4.02 -3.47
C SER A 19 -1.89 3.83 -3.10
N LEU A 20 -1.10 3.35 -4.07
CA LEU A 20 0.36 3.37 -3.95
C LEU A 20 0.91 4.78 -4.13
N ASP A 21 2.01 5.07 -3.44
CA ASP A 21 2.78 6.28 -3.53
C ASP A 21 4.26 5.95 -3.73
N LEU A 22 4.63 5.75 -4.99
CA LEU A 22 6.02 5.51 -5.38
C LEU A 22 6.91 6.75 -5.17
N THR A 23 6.31 7.95 -5.10
CA THR A 23 7.05 9.22 -4.95
C THR A 23 7.34 9.58 -3.49
N GLY A 24 6.56 9.02 -2.56
CA GLY A 24 6.58 9.39 -1.14
C GLY A 24 5.99 10.78 -0.85
N ARG A 25 5.35 11.44 -1.82
CA ARG A 25 4.89 12.83 -1.72
C ARG A 25 3.37 12.97 -1.64
N LYS A 26 2.60 11.89 -1.84
CA LYS A 26 1.12 11.98 -1.80
C LYS A 26 0.65 12.39 -0.39
N PRO A 27 -0.32 13.33 -0.27
CA PRO A 27 -0.81 13.76 1.03
C PRO A 27 -1.59 12.64 1.73
N GLY A 28 -1.58 12.66 3.07
CA GLY A 28 -2.36 11.74 3.90
C GLY A 28 -1.54 10.72 4.67
N ARG A 29 -2.22 9.76 5.29
CA ARG A 29 -1.60 8.77 6.19
C ARG A 29 -0.93 7.69 5.35
N GLY A 30 0.35 7.44 5.61
CA GLY A 30 1.14 6.44 4.87
C GLY A 30 1.48 5.22 5.70
N ALA A 31 1.56 4.07 5.04
CA ALA A 31 2.12 2.81 5.53
C ALA A 31 3.13 2.29 4.51
N TYR A 32 4.16 1.58 4.93
CA TYR A 32 5.17 1.04 4.02
C TYR A 32 5.05 -0.47 3.90
N VAL A 33 5.27 -0.96 2.69
CA VAL A 33 5.34 -2.38 2.35
C VAL A 33 6.57 -2.62 1.48
N CYS A 34 7.07 -3.85 1.48
CA CYS A 34 8.18 -4.17 0.59
C CYS A 34 7.71 -4.14 -0.88
N PRO A 35 8.61 -3.88 -1.85
CA PRO A 35 8.29 -3.70 -3.27
C PRO A 35 8.09 -5.08 -3.92
N ASP A 36 7.14 -5.84 -3.40
CA ASP A 36 6.86 -7.21 -3.80
C ASP A 36 5.38 -7.50 -3.63
N ALA A 37 4.76 -8.08 -4.66
CA ALA A 37 3.33 -8.37 -4.62
C ALA A 37 2.96 -9.37 -3.50
N GLY A 38 3.86 -10.28 -3.15
CA GLY A 38 3.72 -11.21 -2.01
C GLY A 38 3.67 -10.52 -0.65
N CYS A 39 4.44 -9.45 -0.45
CA CYS A 39 4.34 -8.59 0.73
C CYS A 39 2.95 -7.94 0.85
N LEU A 40 2.41 -7.44 -0.26
CA LEU A 40 1.09 -6.82 -0.29
C LEU A 40 -0.02 -7.85 -0.02
N LYS A 41 0.04 -9.04 -0.64
CA LYS A 41 -0.88 -10.17 -0.37
C LYS A 41 -0.86 -10.58 1.11
N THR A 42 0.32 -10.59 1.72
CA THR A 42 0.46 -10.90 3.14
C THR A 42 -0.16 -9.81 4.02
N ALA A 43 0.03 -8.53 3.66
CA ALA A 43 -0.59 -7.40 4.34
C ALA A 43 -2.13 -7.43 4.22
N ARG A 44 -2.67 -7.76 3.04
CA ARG A 44 -4.11 -7.96 2.78
C ARG A 44 -4.69 -9.06 3.67
N LYS A 45 -4.09 -10.26 3.65
CA LYS A 45 -4.52 -11.39 4.50
C LYS A 45 -4.53 -11.03 5.99
N LYS A 46 -3.54 -10.25 6.42
CA LYS A 46 -3.44 -9.79 7.80
C LYS A 46 -4.37 -8.62 8.09
N ARG A 47 -4.99 -7.97 7.10
CA ARG A 47 -5.70 -6.70 7.23
C ARG A 47 -4.86 -5.58 7.84
N SER A 48 -3.60 -5.49 7.44
CA SER A 48 -2.64 -4.57 8.04
C SER A 48 -2.97 -3.12 7.73
N PHE A 49 -3.32 -2.81 6.48
CA PHE A 49 -3.62 -1.43 6.08
C PHE A 49 -4.96 -0.94 6.62
N GLU A 50 -5.96 -1.81 6.74
CA GLU A 50 -7.25 -1.50 7.35
C GLU A 50 -7.05 -1.07 8.81
N ARG A 51 -6.17 -1.76 9.55
CA ARG A 51 -5.81 -1.37 10.92
C ARG A 51 -5.11 -0.01 10.94
N THR A 52 -4.13 0.20 10.06
CA THR A 52 -3.37 1.46 10.00
C THR A 52 -4.21 2.66 9.58
N PHE A 53 -5.12 2.47 8.62
CA PHE A 53 -5.98 3.50 8.06
C PHE A 53 -7.36 3.61 8.72
N SER A 54 -7.65 2.66 9.62
CA SER A 54 -8.89 2.55 10.37
C SER A 54 -10.12 2.57 9.46
N CYS A 55 -10.05 1.85 8.34
CA CYS A 55 -11.15 1.72 7.39
C CYS A 55 -11.08 0.37 6.67
N GLN A 56 -12.20 -0.09 6.13
CA GLN A 56 -12.20 -1.23 5.22
C GLN A 56 -11.63 -0.83 3.86
N ILE A 57 -10.91 -1.74 3.23
CA ILE A 57 -10.32 -1.56 1.91
C ILE A 57 -10.99 -2.58 0.99
N PRO A 58 -11.67 -2.14 -0.08
CA PRO A 58 -12.24 -3.05 -1.06
C PRO A 58 -11.18 -3.93 -1.71
N ASP A 59 -11.56 -5.16 -2.05
CA ASP A 59 -10.67 -6.13 -2.72
C ASP A 59 -10.11 -5.59 -4.04
N GLU A 60 -10.91 -4.87 -4.82
CA GLU A 60 -10.49 -4.19 -6.05
C GLU A 60 -9.36 -3.16 -5.85
N VAL A 61 -9.24 -2.55 -4.67
CA VAL A 61 -8.14 -1.63 -4.37
C VAL A 61 -6.86 -2.43 -4.15
N TYR A 62 -6.96 -3.56 -3.46
CA TYR A 62 -5.82 -4.47 -3.31
C TYR A 62 -5.37 -5.04 -4.65
N ASP A 63 -6.30 -5.51 -5.48
CA ASP A 63 -5.98 -6.10 -6.77
C ASP A 63 -5.23 -5.09 -7.65
N ARG A 64 -5.71 -3.83 -7.73
CA ARG A 64 -5.01 -2.73 -8.42
C ARG A 64 -3.60 -2.47 -7.86
N MET A 65 -3.45 -2.42 -6.54
CA MET A 65 -2.15 -2.21 -5.92
C MET A 65 -1.18 -3.40 -6.17
N GLU A 66 -1.70 -4.63 -6.21
CA GLU A 66 -0.91 -5.83 -6.51
C GLU A 66 -0.42 -5.81 -7.96
N GLU A 67 -1.29 -5.44 -8.91
CA GLU A 67 -0.94 -5.28 -10.32
C GLU A 67 0.08 -4.15 -10.54
N GLU A 68 -0.12 -3.00 -9.89
CA GLU A 68 0.78 -1.85 -10.01
C GLU A 68 2.19 -2.18 -9.45
N ILE A 69 2.29 -2.88 -8.33
CA ILE A 69 3.59 -3.35 -7.82
C ILE A 69 4.25 -4.31 -8.81
N ALA A 70 3.52 -5.32 -9.32
CA ALA A 70 4.07 -6.31 -10.24
C ALA A 70 4.52 -5.70 -11.58
N ALA A 71 3.88 -4.62 -12.03
CA ALA A 71 4.29 -3.87 -13.22
C ALA A 71 5.58 -3.03 -13.01
N HIS A 72 5.99 -2.82 -11.76
CA HIS A 72 7.14 -2.02 -11.36
C HIS A 72 8.24 -2.84 -10.64
N GLU A 73 8.15 -4.18 -10.66
CA GLU A 73 9.18 -5.13 -10.22
C GLU A 73 10.36 -5.26 -11.21
#